data_AF-A0A327QF95-F1
#
_entry.id   AF-A0A327QF95-F1
#
_cell.length_a   1.000
_cell.length_b   1.000
_cell.length_c   1.000
_cell.angle_alpha   90.00
_cell.angle_beta   90.00
_cell.angle_gamma   90.00
#
_symmetry.space_group_name_H-M   'P 1'
#
loop_
_entity.id
_entity.type
_entity.pdbx_description
1 polymer ?
#
loop_
_entity_poly.entity_id
_entity_poly.type
_entity_poly.pdbx_seq_one_letter_code
_entity_poly.pdbx_strand_id
1 'polypeptide(L)'
;MMKRSKLFGLKGLGGGQSSYDDSFRRMVVRDYETGNLSVSQLAVKYGIKNHDVKNWKKRFRGDIAVITTINEIAMTPEEQKDQAALKKELAALKK
;
A
#
# COMPACT_ATOMS: atom_id res chain seq x y z
N MET A 1 30.97 -47.54 -3.19
CA MET A 1 29.73 -47.53 -4.01
C MET A 1 28.80 -46.46 -3.45
N MET A 2 28.64 -45.34 -4.16
CA MET A 2 27.75 -44.23 -3.74
C MET A 2 26.28 -44.63 -3.83
N LYS A 3 25.51 -44.44 -2.76
CA LYS A 3 24.05 -44.36 -2.86
C LYS A 3 23.66 -42.88 -2.89
N ARG A 4 23.51 -42.34 -4.10
CA ARG A 4 22.87 -41.04 -4.33
C ARG A 4 21.39 -41.20 -4.02
N SER A 5 21.02 -41.03 -2.75
CA SER A 5 19.62 -40.99 -2.33
C SER A 5 18.92 -39.88 -3.11
N LYS A 6 17.88 -40.30 -3.83
CA LYS A 6 17.01 -39.51 -4.71
C LYS A 6 16.56 -38.24 -3.98
N LEU A 7 17.26 -37.13 -4.21
CA LEU A 7 16.83 -35.80 -3.79
C LEU A 7 15.55 -35.53 -4.57
N PHE A 8 14.40 -35.74 -3.95
CA PHE A 8 13.18 -35.09 -4.39
C PHE A 8 13.54 -33.60 -4.48
N GLY A 9 13.51 -33.03 -5.69
CA GLY A 9 13.89 -31.64 -5.89
C GLY A 9 13.08 -30.71 -4.99
N LEU A 10 13.49 -29.44 -4.91
CA LEU A 10 12.84 -28.37 -4.13
C LEU A 10 11.32 -28.16 -4.43
N LYS A 11 10.75 -28.95 -5.34
CA LYS A 11 9.36 -28.97 -5.75
C LYS A 11 8.49 -29.58 -4.65
N GLY A 12 8.11 -28.74 -3.67
CA GLY A 12 7.25 -29.12 -2.55
C GLY A 12 7.58 -28.41 -1.23
N LEU A 13 8.75 -27.78 -1.14
CA LEU A 13 9.06 -26.85 -0.06
C LEU A 13 8.29 -25.55 -0.37
N GLY A 14 7.06 -25.48 0.11
CA GLY A 14 6.25 -24.25 0.04
C GLY A 14 7.09 -23.05 0.43
N GLY A 15 7.07 -22.00 -0.39
CA GLY A 15 7.88 -20.81 -0.17
C GLY A 15 7.73 -20.32 1.27
N GLY A 16 8.84 -19.93 1.89
CA GLY A 16 8.86 -19.47 3.27
C GLY A 16 7.75 -18.45 3.54
N GLN A 17 7.06 -18.61 4.67
CA GLN A 17 5.99 -17.70 5.08
C GLN A 17 6.53 -16.26 5.03
N SER A 18 5.85 -15.41 4.28
CA SER A 18 6.32 -14.06 4.07
C SER A 18 6.14 -13.28 5.37
N SER A 19 7.25 -12.92 6.01
CA SER A 19 7.35 -12.44 7.41
C SER A 19 6.53 -11.19 7.78
N TYR A 20 5.85 -10.56 6.83
CA TYR A 20 5.16 -9.28 7.01
C TYR A 20 3.70 -9.38 6.59
N ASP A 21 2.77 -8.80 7.32
CA ASP A 21 1.37 -8.74 6.90
C ASP A 21 1.18 -7.86 5.64
N ASP A 22 0.23 -8.19 4.76
CA ASP A 22 -0.04 -7.39 3.56
C ASP A 22 -0.52 -5.96 3.89
N SER A 23 -1.21 -5.78 5.02
CA SER A 23 -1.65 -4.47 5.50
C SER A 23 -0.46 -3.59 5.89
N PHE A 24 0.54 -4.18 6.54
CA PHE A 24 1.78 -3.50 6.89
C PHE A 24 2.55 -3.08 5.63
N ARG A 25 2.66 -3.96 4.63
CA ARG A 25 3.34 -3.62 3.37
C ARG A 25 2.66 -2.46 2.64
N ARG A 26 1.32 -2.45 2.62
CA ARG A 26 0.53 -1.35 2.02
C ARG A 26 0.75 -0.02 2.76
N MET A 27 0.77 -0.04 4.10
CA MET A 27 1.07 1.13 4.90
C MET A 27 2.45 1.72 4.57
N VAL A 28 3.49 0.88 4.47
CA VAL A 28 4.85 1.31 4.13
C VAL A 28 4.92 1.93 2.71
N VAL A 29 4.22 1.34 1.73
CA VAL A 29 4.18 1.90 0.36
C VAL A 29 3.41 3.22 0.32
N ARG A 30 2.31 3.35 1.07
CA ARG A 30 1.57 4.61 1.18
C ARG A 30 2.43 5.72 1.80
N ASP A 31 3.19 5.41 2.84
CA ASP A 31 4.15 6.33 3.47
C ASP A 31 5.25 6.78 2.48
N TYR A 32 5.67 5.90 1.57
CA TYR A 32 6.62 6.24 0.51
C TYR A 32 6.04 7.17 -0.56
N GLU A 33 4.76 7.01 -0.89
CA GLU A 33 4.11 7.84 -1.91
C GLU A 33 3.68 9.21 -1.36
N THR A 34 3.23 9.25 -0.11
CA THR A 34 2.80 10.47 0.57
C THR A 34 3.97 11.25 1.17
N GLY A 35 4.99 10.56 1.66
CA GLY A 35 6.17 11.16 2.25
C GLY A 35 7.27 11.39 1.24
N ASN A 36 7.98 12.52 1.36
CA ASN A 36 9.27 12.73 0.69
C ASN A 36 10.40 11.83 1.25
N LEU A 37 10.05 10.68 1.85
CA LEU A 37 11.00 9.75 2.45
C LEU A 37 11.54 8.80 1.39
N SER A 38 12.85 8.72 1.32
CA SER A 38 13.53 7.73 0.49
C SER A 38 13.29 6.31 1.01
N VAL A 39 13.46 5.33 0.12
CA VAL A 39 13.40 3.89 0.46
C VAL A 39 14.31 3.56 1.65
N SER A 40 15.51 4.14 1.69
CA SER A 40 16.48 3.95 2.78
C SER A 40 15.98 4.49 4.11
N GLN A 41 15.33 5.65 4.10
CA GLN A 41 14.78 6.24 5.32
C GLN A 41 13.59 5.43 5.85
N LEU A 42 12.74 4.91 4.96
CA LEU A 42 11.64 4.03 5.36
C LEU A 42 12.14 2.70 5.91
N ALA A 43 13.18 2.14 5.30
CA ALA A 43 13.82 0.92 5.80
C ALA A 43 14.33 1.09 7.24
N VAL A 44 14.98 2.22 7.53
CA VAL A 44 15.42 2.57 8.89
C VAL A 44 14.22 2.80 9.82
N LYS A 45 13.22 3.56 9.38
CA LYS A 45 12.01 3.89 10.17
C LYS A 45 11.24 2.63 10.61
N TYR A 46 11.11 1.66 9.71
CA TYR A 46 10.30 0.46 9.92
C TYR A 46 11.12 -0.79 10.27
N GLY A 47 12.46 -0.69 10.34
CA GLY A 47 13.34 -1.84 10.62
C GLY A 47 13.29 -2.93 9.55
N ILE A 48 13.03 -2.56 8.30
CA ILE A 48 12.86 -3.47 7.16
C ILE A 48 14.01 -3.33 6.16
N LYS A 49 14.16 -4.30 5.27
CA LYS A 49 15.24 -4.25 4.28
C LYS A 49 14.84 -3.39 3.09
N ASN A 50 15.80 -2.64 2.54
CA ASN A 50 15.60 -1.80 1.35
C ASN A 50 15.03 -2.56 0.15
N HIS A 51 15.44 -3.82 -0.05
CA HIS A 51 14.94 -4.63 -1.16
C HIS A 51 13.47 -5.01 -0.98
N ASP A 52 13.01 -5.19 0.26
CA ASP A 52 11.61 -5.54 0.55
C ASP A 52 10.70 -4.37 0.17
N VAL A 53 11.06 -3.14 0.56
CA VAL A 53 10.32 -1.92 0.18
C VAL A 53 10.24 -1.76 -1.34
N LYS A 54 11.35 -1.99 -2.07
CA LYS A 54 11.36 -1.92 -3.54
C LYS A 54 10.45 -2.98 -4.16
N ASN A 55 10.46 -4.19 -3.62
CA ASN A 55 9.62 -5.29 -4.10
C ASN A 55 8.13 -5.00 -3.84
N TRP A 56 7.79 -4.48 -2.66
CA TRP A 56 6.42 -4.09 -2.33
C TRP A 56 5.94 -2.95 -3.22
N LYS A 57 6.75 -1.91 -3.44
CA LYS A 57 6.43 -0.84 -4.39
C LYS A 57 6.09 -1.41 -5.77
N LYS A 58 6.90 -2.33 -6.30
CA LYS A 58 6.63 -2.96 -7.60
C LYS A 58 5.32 -3.76 -7.61
N ARG A 59 5.03 -4.48 -6.52
CA ARG A 59 3.83 -5.31 -6.37
C ARG A 59 2.57 -4.45 -6.28
N PHE A 60 2.57 -3.43 -5.43
CA PHE A 60 1.40 -2.57 -5.20
C PHE A 60 1.19 -1.49 -6.25
N ARG A 61 2.18 -1.21 -7.12
CA ARG A 61 2.02 -0.26 -8.24
C ARG A 61 0.82 -0.59 -9.14
N GLY A 62 0.47 -1.86 -9.29
CA GLY A 62 -0.72 -2.29 -10.05
C GLY A 62 -2.02 -2.22 -9.26
N ASP A 63 -1.98 -2.51 -7.95
CA ASP A 63 -3.16 -2.54 -7.08
C ASP A 63 -3.63 -1.15 -6.64
N ILE A 64 -2.71 -0.18 -6.52
CA ILE A 64 -3.01 1.19 -6.06
C ILE A 64 -3.90 1.93 -7.07
N ALA A 65 -3.76 1.67 -8.37
CA ALA A 65 -4.60 2.28 -9.41
C ALA A 65 -6.10 2.03 -9.17
N VAL A 66 -6.46 0.90 -8.55
CA VAL A 66 -7.86 0.54 -8.26
C VAL A 66 -8.35 1.19 -6.96
N ILE A 67 -7.49 1.34 -5.94
CA ILE A 67 -7.88 1.93 -4.65
C ILE A 67 -8.07 3.44 -4.76
N THR A 68 -7.25 4.14 -5.55
CA THR A 68 -7.44 5.58 -5.82
C THR A 68 -8.76 5.82 -6.53
N THR A 69 -9.10 4.98 -7.52
CA THR A 69 -10.39 5.10 -8.22
C THR A 69 -11.59 4.81 -7.31
N ILE A 70 -11.51 3.86 -6.36
CA ILE A 70 -12.65 3.56 -5.48
C ILE A 70 -12.93 4.72 -4.50
N ASN A 71 -11.90 5.38 -3.97
CA ASN A 71 -12.08 6.55 -3.10
C ASN A 71 -12.53 7.82 -3.86
N GLU A 72 -12.25 7.91 -5.16
CA GLU A 72 -12.68 9.01 -6.02
C GLU A 72 -14.13 8.85 -6.52
N ILE A 73 -14.68 7.64 -6.55
CA ILE A 73 -16.06 7.36 -7.01
C ILE A 73 -17.12 7.66 -5.93
N ALA A 74 -16.73 8.02 -4.70
CA ALA A 74 -17.64 8.43 -3.63
C ALA A 74 -17.84 9.96 -3.53
N MET A 75 -17.92 10.65 -4.66
CA MET A 75 -18.56 11.97 -4.70
C MET A 75 -19.58 11.96 -5.84
N THR A 76 -20.81 11.67 -5.48
CA THR A 76 -21.94 11.83 -6.39
C THR A 76 -22.10 13.33 -6.73
N PRO A 77 -22.55 13.70 -7.94
CA PRO A 77 -22.70 15.11 -8.35
C PRO A 77 -23.67 15.92 -7.47
N GLU A 78 -24.45 15.25 -6.62
CA GLU A 78 -25.38 15.88 -5.67
C GLU A 78 -24.66 16.39 -4.41
N GLU A 79 -23.68 15.64 -3.88
CA GLU A 79 -22.96 16.00 -2.64
C GLU A 79 -22.13 17.29 -2.77
N GLN A 80 -21.70 17.66 -3.98
CA GLN A 80 -21.00 18.93 -4.23
C GLN A 80 -21.91 20.16 -4.09
N LYS A 81 -23.19 20.03 -4.44
CA LYS A 81 -24.16 21.13 -4.28
C LYS A 81 -24.51 21.32 -2.81
N ASP A 82 -24.65 20.23 -2.07
CA ASP A 82 -24.96 20.27 -0.64
C ASP A 82 -23.82 20.89 0.16
N GLN A 83 -22.56 20.55 -0.16
CA GLN A 83 -21.39 21.19 0.46
C GLN A 83 -21.31 22.71 0.19
N ALA A 84 -21.72 23.15 -0.99
CA ALA A 84 -21.74 24.57 -1.34
C ALA A 84 -22.86 25.32 -0.60
N ALA A 85 -24.03 24.71 -0.45
CA ALA A 85 -25.15 25.27 0.31
C ALA A 85 -24.79 25.43 1.79
N LEU A 86 -24.22 24.38 2.41
CA LEU A 86 -23.74 24.37 3.80
C LEU A 86 -22.70 25.47 4.07
N LYS A 87 -21.74 25.67 3.16
CA LYS A 87 -20.74 26.75 3.30
C LYS A 87 -21.36 28.14 3.23
N LYS A 88 -22.37 28.33 2.39
CA LYS A 88 -23.06 29.61 2.22
C LYS A 88 -23.88 30.00 3.45
N GLU A 89 -24.57 29.04 4.06
CA GLU A 89 -25.35 29.27 5.29
C GLU A 89 -24.45 29.59 6.48
N LEU A 90 -23.33 28.88 6.65
CA LEU A 90 -22.36 29.18 7.72
C LEU A 90 -21.73 30.58 7.58
N ALA A 91 -21.59 31.10 6.37
CA ALA A 91 -21.09 32.45 6.14
C ALA A 91 -22.14 33.53 6.47
N ALA A 92 -23.42 33.22 6.31
CA ALA A 92 -24.52 34.13 6.62
C ALA A 92 -24.81 34.22 8.13
N LEU A 93 -24.64 33.12 8.86
CA LEU A 93 -24.82 33.07 10.32
C LEU A 93 -23.62 33.61 11.12
N LYS A 94 -22.48 33.82 10.46
CA LYS A 94 -21.25 34.39 11.06
C LYS A 94 -21.12 35.91 10.87
N LYS A 95 -22.18 36.58 10.42
CA LYS A 95 -22.31 38.05 10.36
C LYS A 95 -23.38 38.50 11.35
#